data_AF-A0A920NRN3-F1
#
_entry.id   AF-A0A920NRN3-F1
#
_cell.length_a   1.000
_cell.length_b   1.000
_cell.length_c   1.000
_cell.angle_alpha   90.00
_cell.angle_beta   90.00
_cell.angle_gamma   90.00
#
_symmetry.space_group_name_H-M   'P 1'
#
loop_
_entity.id
_entity.type
_entity.pdbx_description
1 polymer ?
#
loop_
_entity_poly.entity_id
_entity_poly.type
_entity_poly.pdbx_seq_one_letter_code
_entity_poly.pdbx_strand_id
1 'polypeptide(L)'
;MISLIALAAVEIIIIIIGINTNPFIMVLIPIVFIFLWWLINNPAIALMMLSLTAIIKGYLLIYFPFTENFDVTVISTLIIWLGLTKMFVKGDWKLSSEQKAIVYIFITFGIFLGISLLYTPSPEYGLRKALRFNTFAITMFITPLLIIKSPEDSKRLLSYFYFLLAVIISIMLFQFIYFLTWGNFAVVLAFWNRISIPGANPIQVSRYLAIGAAMMIALLFKK
;
A
#
# COMPACT_ATOMS: atom_id res chain seq x y z
N MET A 1 12.46 26.41 16.60
CA MET A 1 13.72 26.81 15.92
C MET A 1 14.49 25.62 15.34
N ILE A 2 14.73 24.53 16.08
CA ILE A 2 15.47 23.35 15.58
C ILE A 2 14.85 22.73 14.31
N SER A 3 13.52 22.66 14.22
CA SER A 3 12.81 22.13 13.03
C SER A 3 13.00 22.98 11.76
N LEU A 4 13.08 24.31 11.88
CA LEU A 4 13.27 25.20 10.73
C LEU A 4 14.70 25.14 10.19
N ILE A 5 15.68 25.05 11.09
CA ILE A 5 17.09 24.92 10.74
C ILE A 5 17.34 23.58 10.03
N ALA A 6 16.74 22.49 10.54
CA ALA A 6 16.84 21.18 9.89
C ALA A 6 16.21 21.18 8.50
N LEU A 7 15.06 21.85 8.32
CA LEU A 7 14.37 21.91 7.04
C LEU A 7 15.16 22.73 6.01
N ALA A 8 15.72 23.88 6.42
CA ALA A 8 16.60 24.69 5.59
C ALA A 8 17.87 23.93 5.19
N ALA A 9 18.48 23.17 6.10
CA ALA A 9 19.65 22.34 5.79
C ALA A 9 19.31 21.24 4.76
N VAL A 10 18.17 20.57 4.90
CA VAL A 10 17.70 19.56 3.94
C VAL A 10 17.45 20.18 2.56
N GLU A 11 16.80 21.33 2.49
CA GLU A 11 16.57 22.05 1.23
C GLU A 11 17.89 22.47 0.56
N ILE A 12 18.86 23.00 1.32
CA ILE A 12 20.17 23.37 0.78
C ILE A 12 20.90 22.14 0.21
N ILE A 13 20.85 21.00 0.89
CA ILE A 13 21.44 19.74 0.39
C ILE A 13 20.76 19.31 -0.92
N ILE A 14 19.42 19.36 -0.98
CA ILE A 14 18.66 19.02 -2.18
C ILE A 14 19.01 19.95 -3.34
N ILE A 15 19.17 21.25 -3.08
CA ILE A 15 19.58 22.24 -4.09
C ILE A 15 20.98 21.91 -4.60
N ILE A 16 21.96 21.67 -3.70
CA ILE A 16 23.34 21.35 -4.09
C ILE A 16 23.37 20.07 -4.95
N ILE A 17 22.64 19.02 -4.56
CA ILE A 17 22.52 17.79 -5.35
C ILE A 17 21.90 18.11 -6.72
N GLY A 18 20.78 18.83 -6.74
CA GLY A 18 20.07 19.19 -7.97
C GLY A 18 20.93 20.00 -8.95
N ILE A 19 21.78 20.91 -8.46
CA ILE A 19 22.71 21.68 -9.30
C ILE A 19 23.72 20.73 -9.95
N ASN A 20 24.24 19.77 -9.17
CA ASN A 20 25.31 18.87 -9.60
C ASN A 20 24.83 17.70 -10.47
N THR A 21 23.54 17.32 -10.40
CA THR A 21 23.01 16.16 -11.13
C THR A 21 21.93 16.52 -12.15
N ASN A 22 20.83 17.12 -11.71
CA ASN A 22 19.69 17.46 -12.56
C ASN A 22 18.75 18.44 -11.84
N PRO A 23 18.42 19.61 -12.42
CA PRO A 23 17.51 20.59 -11.82
C PRO A 23 16.13 20.03 -11.45
N PHE A 24 15.63 19.01 -12.17
CA PHE A 24 14.35 18.36 -11.84
C PHE A 24 14.34 17.73 -10.44
N ILE A 25 15.50 17.30 -9.93
CA ILE A 25 15.63 16.68 -8.60
C ILE A 25 15.28 17.70 -7.50
N MET A 26 15.55 18.98 -7.72
CA MET A 26 15.22 20.05 -6.77
C MET A 26 13.72 20.16 -6.51
N VAL A 27 12.89 19.81 -7.50
CA VAL A 27 11.43 19.88 -7.41
C VAL A 27 10.84 18.52 -7.05
N LEU A 28 11.38 17.45 -7.64
CA LEU A 28 10.86 16.09 -7.47
C LEU A 28 11.03 15.58 -6.03
N ILE A 29 12.19 15.80 -5.40
CA ILE A 29 12.44 15.32 -4.04
C ILE A 29 11.47 15.95 -3.02
N PRO A 30 11.29 17.29 -2.98
CA PRO A 30 10.29 17.89 -2.09
C PRO A 30 8.87 17.37 -2.32
N ILE A 31 8.46 17.21 -3.59
CA ILE A 31 7.15 16.66 -3.92
C ILE A 31 7.00 15.24 -3.36
N VAL A 32 8.02 14.39 -3.50
CA VAL A 32 8.02 13.03 -2.94
C VAL A 32 7.89 13.08 -1.41
N PHE A 33 8.60 13.96 -0.72
CA PHE A 33 8.47 14.10 0.74
C PHE A 33 7.09 14.59 1.17
N ILE A 34 6.52 15.57 0.46
CA ILE A 34 5.15 16.06 0.71
C ILE A 34 4.15 14.92 0.52
N PHE A 35 4.31 14.14 -0.55
CA PHE A 35 3.45 13.00 -0.85
C PHE A 35 3.58 11.90 0.21
N LEU A 36 4.81 11.56 0.63
CA LEU A 36 5.07 10.62 1.72
C LEU A 36 4.45 11.07 3.03
N TRP A 37 4.64 12.34 3.41
CA TRP A 37 4.02 12.93 4.60
C TRP A 37 2.49 12.84 4.53
N TRP A 38 1.91 13.15 3.37
CA TRP A 38 0.48 13.05 3.15
C TRP A 38 -0.03 11.61 3.28
N LEU A 39 0.68 10.62 2.74
CA LEU A 39 0.33 9.20 2.87
C LEU A 39 0.44 8.69 4.30
N ILE A 40 1.48 9.08 5.04
CA ILE A 40 1.64 8.73 6.47
C ILE A 40 0.49 9.32 7.29
N ASN A 41 0.02 10.52 6.95
CA ASN A 41 -1.13 11.15 7.60
C ASN A 41 -2.47 10.53 7.21
N ASN A 42 -2.53 9.83 6.08
CA ASN A 42 -3.74 9.23 5.53
C ASN A 42 -3.51 7.74 5.23
N PRO A 43 -3.35 6.89 6.25
CA PRO A 43 -3.06 5.45 6.06
C PRO A 43 -4.14 4.72 5.26
N ALA A 44 -5.36 5.26 5.19
CA ALA A 44 -6.43 4.79 4.31
C ALA A 44 -6.04 4.79 2.83
N ILE A 45 -5.36 5.84 2.36
CA ILE A 45 -4.93 5.97 0.97
C ILE A 45 -3.78 4.99 0.70
N ALA A 46 -2.81 4.93 1.62
CA ALA A 46 -1.71 3.98 1.54
C ALA A 46 -2.20 2.52 1.52
N LEU A 47 -3.26 2.21 2.27
CA LEU A 47 -3.93 0.90 2.25
C LEU A 47 -4.57 0.62 0.88
N MET A 48 -5.22 1.60 0.24
CA MET A 48 -5.77 1.42 -1.11
C MET A 48 -4.66 1.25 -2.15
N MET A 49 -3.54 1.96 -2.02
CA MET A 49 -2.36 1.71 -2.86
C MET A 49 -1.82 0.29 -2.64
N LEU A 50 -1.74 -0.18 -1.39
CA LEU A 50 -1.32 -1.54 -1.05
C LEU A 50 -2.25 -2.61 -1.65
N SER A 51 -3.57 -2.38 -1.66
CA SER A 51 -4.54 -3.31 -2.27
C SER A 51 -4.39 -3.38 -3.80
N LEU A 52 -3.94 -2.30 -4.43
CA LEU A 52 -3.74 -2.18 -5.88
C LEU A 52 -2.29 -2.48 -6.34
N THR A 53 -1.40 -2.95 -5.46
CA THR A 53 0.03 -3.16 -5.82
C THR A 53 0.24 -4.11 -6.98
N ALA A 54 -0.64 -5.09 -7.22
CA ALA A 54 -0.48 -6.02 -8.34
C ALA A 54 -0.48 -5.28 -9.70
N ILE A 55 -1.29 -4.22 -9.79
CA ILE A 55 -1.42 -3.36 -10.95
C ILE A 55 -0.27 -2.35 -10.96
N ILE A 56 -0.09 -1.61 -9.86
CA ILE A 56 0.92 -0.55 -9.73
C ILE A 56 2.33 -1.10 -9.96
N LYS A 57 2.71 -2.19 -9.28
CA LYS A 57 4.03 -2.82 -9.42
C LYS A 57 4.23 -3.38 -10.82
N GLY A 58 3.20 -4.00 -11.40
CA GLY A 58 3.25 -4.48 -12.78
C GLY A 58 3.56 -3.35 -13.75
N TYR A 59 2.96 -2.19 -13.53
CA TYR A 59 3.16 -1.00 -14.35
C TYR A 59 4.58 -0.46 -14.21
N LEU A 60 5.00 -0.25 -12.97
CA LEU A 60 6.32 0.29 -12.66
C LEU A 60 7.45 -0.57 -13.23
N LEU A 61 7.37 -1.90 -13.13
CA LEU A 61 8.42 -2.78 -13.65
C LEU A 61 8.55 -2.72 -15.18
N ILE A 62 7.45 -2.48 -15.91
CA ILE A 62 7.47 -2.44 -17.38
C ILE A 62 8.03 -1.11 -17.90
N TYR A 63 7.65 0.01 -17.28
CA TYR A 63 8.04 1.33 -17.77
C TYR A 63 9.27 1.92 -17.06
N PHE A 64 9.57 1.46 -15.85
CA PHE A 64 10.65 1.97 -15.00
C PHE A 64 11.48 0.81 -14.43
N PRO A 65 12.42 0.24 -15.22
CA PRO A 65 13.17 -0.95 -14.84
C PRO A 65 13.93 -0.83 -13.51
N PHE A 66 14.38 0.38 -13.14
CA PHE A 66 15.03 0.62 -11.85
C PHE A 66 14.15 0.26 -10.63
N THR A 67 12.83 0.17 -10.80
CA THR A 67 11.89 -0.23 -9.75
C THR A 67 11.97 -1.71 -9.40
N GLU A 68 12.70 -2.53 -10.16
CA GLU A 68 13.02 -3.91 -9.79
C GLU A 68 13.82 -3.98 -8.48
N ASN A 69 14.65 -2.96 -8.20
CA ASN A 69 15.42 -2.87 -6.96
C ASN A 69 14.58 -2.52 -5.73
N PHE A 70 13.31 -2.12 -5.91
CA PHE A 70 12.46 -1.62 -4.84
C PHE A 70 11.14 -2.39 -4.78
N ASP A 71 10.87 -3.09 -3.67
CA ASP A 71 9.56 -3.71 -3.49
C ASP A 71 8.52 -2.69 -3.04
N VAL A 72 7.72 -2.23 -4.00
CA VAL A 72 6.57 -1.33 -3.79
C VAL A 72 5.65 -1.82 -2.66
N THR A 73 5.50 -3.15 -2.50
CA THR A 73 4.65 -3.71 -1.44
C THR A 73 5.25 -3.43 -0.06
N VAL A 74 6.58 -3.59 0.09
CA VAL A 74 7.30 -3.29 1.34
C VAL A 74 7.21 -1.80 1.65
N ILE A 75 7.45 -0.94 0.64
CA ILE A 75 7.37 0.52 0.81
C ILE A 75 5.97 0.94 1.28
N SER A 76 4.91 0.46 0.61
CA SER A 76 3.53 0.76 1.03
C SER A 76 3.23 0.26 2.44
N THR A 77 3.70 -0.95 2.79
CA THR A 77 3.54 -1.49 4.15
C THR A 77 4.26 -0.63 5.20
N LEU A 78 5.49 -0.17 4.93
CA LEU A 78 6.22 0.72 5.84
C LEU A 78 5.49 2.05 6.05
N ILE A 79 4.98 2.66 4.97
CA ILE A 79 4.21 3.90 5.04
C ILE A 79 2.95 3.72 5.91
N ILE A 80 2.24 2.61 5.74
CA ILE A 80 1.07 2.29 6.56
C ILE A 80 1.47 2.16 8.04
N TRP A 81 2.52 1.40 8.36
CA TRP A 81 2.95 1.22 9.75
C TRP A 81 3.43 2.52 10.40
N LEU A 82 4.08 3.42 9.65
CA LEU A 82 4.41 4.75 10.14
C LEU A 82 3.13 5.55 10.47
N GLY A 83 2.12 5.50 9.61
CA GLY A 83 0.81 6.11 9.86
C GLY A 83 0.08 5.50 11.06
N LEU A 84 0.07 4.18 11.18
CA LEU A 84 -0.53 3.47 12.32
C LEU A 84 0.19 3.75 13.64
N THR A 85 1.52 3.80 13.62
CA THR A 85 2.33 4.15 14.80
C THR A 85 2.04 5.58 15.23
N LYS A 86 1.91 6.50 14.28
CA LYS A 86 1.47 7.87 14.57
C LYS A 86 0.09 7.91 15.20
N MET A 87 -0.87 7.13 14.70
CA MET A 87 -2.21 7.01 15.30
C MET A 87 -2.12 6.44 16.73
N PHE A 88 -1.28 5.43 16.95
CA PHE A 88 -1.06 4.86 18.27
C PHE A 88 -0.53 5.89 19.27
N VAL A 89 0.49 6.65 18.91
CA VAL A 89 1.07 7.73 19.75
C VAL A 89 0.05 8.80 20.08
N LYS A 90 -0.94 9.04 19.20
CA LYS A 90 -2.06 9.97 19.44
C LYS A 90 -3.20 9.38 20.29
N GLY A 91 -3.14 8.11 20.67
CA GLY A 91 -4.21 7.42 21.40
C GLY A 91 -5.40 7.00 20.54
N ASP A 92 -5.24 6.98 19.22
CA ASP A 92 -6.32 6.73 18.26
C ASP A 92 -6.51 5.25 17.88
N TRP A 93 -5.73 4.34 18.47
CA TRP A 93 -5.90 2.89 18.35
C TRP A 93 -7.09 2.41 19.19
N LYS A 94 -8.30 2.54 18.63
CA LYS A 94 -9.54 2.10 19.25
C LYS A 94 -10.09 0.88 18.53
N LEU A 95 -9.99 -0.28 19.19
CA LEU A 95 -10.60 -1.54 18.75
C LEU A 95 -11.62 -1.99 19.80
N SER A 96 -12.75 -2.55 19.37
CA SER A 96 -13.70 -3.19 20.27
C SER A 96 -13.12 -4.48 20.87
N SER A 97 -13.75 -5.02 21.91
CA SER A 97 -13.38 -6.31 22.53
C SER A 97 -13.31 -7.43 21.50
N GLU A 98 -14.28 -7.51 20.61
CA GLU A 98 -14.39 -8.54 19.57
C GLU A 98 -13.28 -8.34 18.53
N GLN A 99 -13.04 -7.11 18.11
CA GLN A 99 -11.95 -6.80 17.18
C GLN A 99 -10.58 -7.15 17.78
N LYS A 100 -10.36 -6.89 19.07
CA LYS A 100 -9.13 -7.29 19.78
C LYS A 100 -8.96 -8.81 19.78
N ALA A 101 -10.02 -9.56 20.10
CA ALA A 101 -9.97 -11.03 20.08
C ALA A 101 -9.59 -11.57 18.70
N ILE A 102 -10.19 -11.02 17.64
CA ILE A 102 -9.87 -11.37 16.26
C ILE A 102 -8.40 -11.04 15.92
N VAL A 103 -7.90 -9.86 16.31
CA VAL A 103 -6.50 -9.48 16.11
C VAL A 103 -5.56 -10.43 16.85
N TYR A 104 -5.87 -10.82 18.09
CA TYR A 104 -5.05 -11.77 18.85
C TYR A 104 -5.00 -13.14 18.17
N ILE A 105 -6.11 -13.65 17.64
CA ILE A 105 -6.13 -14.90 16.86
C ILE A 105 -5.20 -14.77 15.64
N PHE A 106 -5.27 -13.65 14.93
CA PHE A 106 -4.48 -13.43 13.71
C PHE A 106 -2.97 -13.33 14.00
N ILE A 107 -2.58 -12.65 15.09
CA ILE A 107 -1.19 -12.58 15.56
C ILE A 107 -0.72 -13.97 16.01
N THR A 108 -1.55 -14.71 16.75
CA THR A 108 -1.23 -16.06 17.22
C THR A 108 -0.98 -17.00 16.05
N PHE A 109 -1.78 -16.91 14.99
CA PHE A 109 -1.53 -17.65 13.75
C PHE A 109 -0.20 -17.27 13.09
N GLY A 110 0.17 -15.98 13.11
CA GLY A 110 1.49 -15.53 12.66
C GLY A 110 2.66 -16.14 13.44
N ILE A 111 2.50 -16.29 14.77
CA ILE A 111 3.46 -16.97 15.64
C ILE A 111 3.55 -18.46 15.27
N PHE A 112 2.42 -19.15 15.09
CA PHE A 112 2.41 -20.55 14.67
C PHE A 112 3.10 -20.76 13.32
N LEU A 113 2.93 -19.84 12.37
CA LEU A 113 3.68 -19.87 11.11
C LEU A 113 5.18 -19.71 11.34
N GLY A 114 5.60 -18.86 12.28
CA GLY A 114 7.00 -18.76 12.70
C GLY A 114 7.54 -20.06 13.28
N ILE A 115 6.79 -20.71 14.18
CA ILE A 115 7.16 -22.00 14.78
C ILE A 115 7.24 -23.10 13.71
N SER A 116 6.37 -23.06 12.69
CA SER A 116 6.37 -24.05 11.61
C SER A 116 7.69 -24.08 10.82
N LEU A 117 8.50 -23.02 10.89
CA LEU A 117 9.83 -22.97 10.28
C LEU A 117 10.80 -23.99 10.89
N LEU A 118 10.57 -24.43 12.12
CA LEU A 118 11.39 -25.46 12.77
C LEU A 118 11.19 -26.85 12.14
N TYR A 119 10.06 -27.07 11.47
CA TYR A 119 9.65 -28.37 10.93
C TYR A 119 9.51 -28.37 9.41
N THR A 120 9.70 -27.22 8.75
CA THR A 120 9.46 -27.13 7.31
C THR A 120 10.57 -27.82 6.52
N PRO A 121 10.23 -28.66 5.51
CA PRO A 121 11.24 -29.30 4.65
C PRO A 121 11.95 -28.32 3.71
N SER A 122 11.44 -27.08 3.57
CA SER A 122 12.07 -26.01 2.79
C SER A 122 12.16 -24.72 3.61
N PRO A 123 13.22 -24.55 4.41
CA PRO A 123 13.37 -23.41 5.33
C PRO A 123 13.29 -22.05 4.64
N GLU A 124 13.94 -21.88 3.49
CA GLU A 124 13.90 -20.60 2.77
C GLU A 124 12.50 -20.24 2.24
N TYR A 125 11.80 -21.21 1.66
CA TYR A 125 10.45 -20.99 1.15
C TYR A 125 9.46 -20.76 2.29
N GLY A 126 9.59 -21.54 3.36
CA GLY A 126 8.86 -21.35 4.60
C GLY A 126 9.07 -19.95 5.16
N LEU A 127 10.32 -19.50 5.27
CA LEU A 127 10.68 -18.17 5.78
C LEU A 127 10.05 -17.07 4.93
N ARG A 128 10.13 -17.18 3.59
CA ARG A 128 9.48 -16.22 2.68
C ARG A 128 7.97 -16.15 2.90
N LYS A 129 7.29 -17.27 3.16
CA LYS A 129 5.86 -17.30 3.48
C LYS A 129 5.56 -16.68 4.83
N ALA A 130 6.30 -17.07 5.87
CA ALA A 130 6.13 -16.55 7.22
C ALA A 130 6.35 -15.03 7.26
N LEU A 131 7.39 -14.52 6.60
CA LEU A 131 7.64 -13.09 6.47
C LEU A 131 6.50 -12.39 5.74
N ARG A 132 6.10 -12.87 4.56
CA ARG A 132 5.01 -12.26 3.78
C ARG A 132 3.68 -12.22 4.55
N PHE A 133 3.39 -13.26 5.34
CA PHE A 133 2.20 -13.26 6.18
C PHE A 133 2.33 -12.21 7.28
N ASN A 134 3.41 -12.27 8.07
CA ASN A 134 3.60 -11.40 9.23
C ASN A 134 3.78 -9.92 8.85
N THR A 135 4.25 -9.62 7.64
CA THR A 135 4.33 -8.25 7.13
C THR A 135 3.06 -7.86 6.40
N PHE A 136 2.71 -8.51 5.29
CA PHE A 136 1.68 -8.01 4.39
C PHE A 136 0.26 -8.42 4.80
N ALA A 137 0.06 -9.67 5.20
CA ALA A 137 -1.27 -10.15 5.57
C ALA A 137 -1.76 -9.49 6.86
N ILE A 138 -0.88 -9.42 7.88
CA ILE A 138 -1.19 -8.73 9.14
C ILE A 138 -1.49 -7.25 8.87
N THR A 139 -0.69 -6.57 8.06
CA THR A 139 -0.95 -5.16 7.70
C THR A 139 -2.32 -5.00 7.04
N MET A 140 -2.63 -5.81 6.02
CA MET A 140 -3.91 -5.75 5.31
C MET A 140 -5.11 -6.07 6.19
N PHE A 141 -4.91 -6.85 7.24
CA PHE A 141 -5.97 -7.24 8.16
C PHE A 141 -6.21 -6.23 9.28
N ILE A 142 -5.14 -5.78 9.93
CA ILE A 142 -5.22 -4.88 11.09
C ILE A 142 -5.54 -3.45 10.66
N THR A 143 -4.97 -2.98 9.55
CA THR A 143 -5.12 -1.58 9.12
C THR A 143 -6.58 -1.17 8.95
N PRO A 144 -7.43 -1.89 8.19
CA PRO A 144 -8.85 -1.55 8.05
C PRO A 144 -9.59 -1.45 9.40
N LEU A 145 -9.30 -2.37 10.34
CA LEU A 145 -9.95 -2.40 11.65
C LEU A 145 -9.64 -1.16 12.49
N LEU A 146 -8.43 -0.59 12.32
CA LEU A 146 -7.97 0.60 13.05
C LEU A 146 -8.41 1.91 12.41
N ILE A 147 -8.45 1.98 11.07
CA ILE A 147 -8.76 3.22 10.35
C ILE A 147 -10.27 3.43 10.14
N ILE A 148 -11.05 2.35 10.06
CA ILE A 148 -12.50 2.42 9.83
C ILE A 148 -13.20 2.43 11.18
N LYS A 149 -13.54 3.63 11.66
CA LYS A 149 -14.20 3.82 12.95
C LYS A 149 -15.70 4.01 12.79
N SER A 150 -16.13 4.64 11.69
CA SER A 150 -17.55 4.92 11.40
C SER A 150 -17.96 4.55 9.97
N PRO A 151 -19.27 4.60 9.67
CA PRO A 151 -19.81 4.49 8.30
C PRO A 151 -19.20 5.50 7.33
N GLU A 152 -18.92 6.72 7.77
CA GLU A 152 -18.31 7.80 6.97
C GLU A 152 -16.89 7.44 6.55
N ASP A 153 -16.11 6.80 7.43
CA ASP A 153 -14.78 6.31 7.08
C ASP A 153 -14.85 5.26 5.97
N SER A 154 -15.88 4.40 5.99
CA SER A 154 -16.11 3.42 4.93
C SER A 154 -16.41 4.09 3.59
N LYS A 155 -17.31 5.10 3.59
CA LYS A 155 -17.62 5.89 2.39
C LYS A 155 -16.39 6.61 1.84
N ARG A 156 -15.58 7.20 2.73
CA ARG A 156 -14.33 7.88 2.38
C ARG A 156 -13.31 6.91 1.78
N LEU A 157 -13.14 5.73 2.36
CA LEU A 157 -12.25 4.69 1.83
C LEU A 157 -12.68 4.24 0.42
N LEU A 158 -13.99 4.05 0.22
CA LEU A 158 -14.55 3.71 -1.08
C LEU A 158 -14.31 4.82 -2.12
N SER A 159 -14.47 6.08 -1.73
CA SER A 159 -14.15 7.22 -2.59
C SER A 159 -12.69 7.23 -3.00
N TYR A 160 -11.75 6.99 -2.08
CA TYR A 160 -10.33 6.85 -2.41
C TYR A 160 -10.06 5.68 -3.36
N PHE A 161 -10.72 4.54 -3.14
CA PHE A 161 -10.60 3.39 -4.03
C PHE A 161 -11.09 3.72 -5.45
N TYR A 162 -12.26 4.35 -5.58
CA TYR A 162 -12.80 4.78 -6.88
C TYR A 162 -11.91 5.80 -7.57
N PHE A 163 -11.38 6.78 -6.82
CA PHE A 163 -10.45 7.75 -7.36
C PHE A 163 -9.19 7.08 -7.92
N LEU A 164 -8.58 6.17 -7.15
CA LEU A 164 -7.39 5.44 -7.59
C LEU A 164 -7.68 4.54 -8.80
N LEU A 165 -8.83 3.86 -8.83
CA LEU A 165 -9.24 3.09 -10.00
C LEU A 165 -9.44 3.98 -11.22
N ALA A 166 -10.08 5.15 -11.07
CA ALA A 166 -10.26 6.08 -12.18
C ALA A 166 -8.92 6.57 -12.74
N VAL A 167 -7.94 6.84 -11.88
CA VAL A 167 -6.56 7.19 -12.27
C VAL A 167 -5.91 6.04 -13.04
N ILE A 168 -5.96 4.81 -12.51
CA ILE A 168 -5.39 3.62 -13.16
C ILE A 168 -6.05 3.37 -14.52
N ILE A 169 -7.37 3.42 -14.60
CA ILE A 169 -8.12 3.21 -15.84
C ILE A 169 -7.77 4.29 -16.85
N SER A 170 -7.66 5.56 -16.42
CA SER A 170 -7.27 6.67 -17.31
C SER A 170 -5.87 6.47 -17.89
N ILE A 171 -4.90 6.07 -17.06
CA ILE A 171 -3.53 5.75 -17.51
C ILE A 171 -3.58 4.61 -18.53
N MET A 172 -4.33 3.55 -18.24
CA MET A 172 -4.45 2.41 -19.14
C MET A 172 -5.15 2.73 -20.44
N LEU A 173 -6.20 3.56 -20.43
CA LEU A 173 -6.88 4.01 -21.63
C LEU A 173 -5.96 4.86 -22.50
N PHE A 174 -5.21 5.78 -21.90
CA PHE A 174 -4.21 6.57 -22.60
C PHE A 174 -3.15 5.67 -23.24
N GLN A 175 -2.65 4.68 -22.49
CA GLN A 175 -1.73 3.69 -23.02
C GLN A 175 -2.36 2.86 -24.14
N PHE A 176 -3.58 2.38 -23.97
CA PHE A 176 -4.28 1.61 -24.99
C PHE A 176 -4.36 2.39 -26.31
N ILE A 177 -4.69 3.68 -26.27
CA ILE A 177 -4.70 4.56 -27.46
C ILE A 177 -3.27 4.69 -28.05
N TYR A 178 -2.26 4.92 -27.21
CA TYR A 178 -0.86 4.99 -27.64
C TYR A 178 -0.37 3.70 -28.31
N PHE A 179 -0.70 2.53 -27.74
CA PHE A 179 -0.29 1.23 -28.26
C PHE A 179 -1.06 0.81 -29.51
N LEU A 180 -2.33 1.20 -29.64
CA LEU A 180 -3.10 1.02 -30.88
C LEU A 180 -2.49 1.79 -32.05
N THR A 181 -1.82 2.89 -31.79
CA THR A 181 -1.29 3.79 -32.83
C THR A 181 0.20 3.57 -33.10
N TRP A 182 1.01 3.22 -32.09
CA TRP A 182 2.48 3.22 -32.20
C TRP A 182 3.22 2.09 -31.46
N GLY A 183 2.54 1.10 -30.84
CA GLY A 183 3.19 0.16 -29.93
C GLY A 183 2.76 -1.31 -30.00
N ASN A 184 3.33 -2.15 -29.12
CA ASN A 184 3.05 -3.59 -29.02
C ASN A 184 1.79 -3.90 -28.19
N PHE A 185 0.71 -4.29 -28.87
CA PHE A 185 -0.60 -4.61 -28.29
C PHE A 185 -0.57 -5.68 -27.18
N ALA A 186 0.36 -6.64 -27.24
CA ALA A 186 0.45 -7.72 -26.26
C ALA A 186 0.73 -7.23 -24.83
N VAL A 187 1.47 -6.12 -24.70
CA VAL A 187 1.79 -5.51 -23.40
C VAL A 187 0.53 -5.00 -22.71
N VAL A 188 -0.39 -4.38 -23.47
CA VAL A 188 -1.64 -3.84 -22.92
C VAL A 188 -2.60 -4.97 -22.50
N LEU A 189 -2.67 -6.04 -23.29
CA LEU A 189 -3.50 -7.20 -22.95
C LEU A 189 -3.06 -7.84 -21.63
N ALA A 190 -1.74 -7.92 -21.38
CA ALA A 190 -1.18 -8.43 -20.14
C ALA A 190 -1.56 -7.56 -18.91
N PHE A 191 -1.64 -6.25 -19.07
CA PHE A 191 -2.13 -5.34 -18.03
C PHE A 191 -3.62 -5.49 -17.76
N TRP A 192 -4.43 -5.58 -18.82
CA TRP A 192 -5.87 -5.74 -18.70
C TRP A 192 -6.23 -7.04 -17.97
N ASN A 193 -5.49 -8.13 -18.22
CA ASN A 193 -5.64 -9.39 -17.51
C ASN A 193 -5.34 -9.29 -16.01
N ARG A 194 -4.46 -8.39 -15.56
CA ARG A 194 -4.19 -8.20 -14.12
C ARG A 194 -5.32 -7.46 -13.38
N ILE A 195 -6.28 -6.90 -14.11
CA ILE A 195 -7.42 -6.15 -13.57
C ILE A 195 -8.71 -6.94 -13.69
N SER A 196 -8.82 -7.81 -14.69
CA SER A 196 -9.98 -8.67 -14.86
C SER A 196 -10.10 -9.66 -13.70
N ILE A 197 -11.32 -9.90 -13.21
CA ILE A 197 -11.59 -10.85 -12.11
C ILE A 197 -11.05 -12.27 -12.41
N PRO A 198 -11.13 -12.81 -13.65
CA PRO A 198 -10.55 -14.12 -13.97
C PRO A 198 -9.02 -14.15 -14.00
N GLY A 199 -8.37 -13.02 -14.26
CA GLY A 199 -6.90 -12.89 -14.27
C GLY A 199 -6.32 -12.29 -12.99
N ALA A 200 -7.17 -11.85 -12.07
CA ALA A 200 -6.79 -11.31 -10.78
C ALA A 200 -6.20 -12.41 -9.89
N ASN A 201 -5.05 -12.12 -9.28
CA ASN A 201 -4.42 -13.04 -8.34
C ASN A 201 -5.33 -13.24 -7.12
N PRO A 202 -5.52 -14.47 -6.59
CA PRO A 202 -6.27 -14.73 -5.36
C PRO A 202 -5.84 -13.86 -4.16
N ILE A 203 -4.58 -13.44 -4.12
CA ILE A 203 -4.05 -12.50 -3.12
C ILE A 203 -4.73 -11.13 -3.23
N GLN A 204 -5.01 -10.64 -4.43
CA GLN A 204 -5.69 -9.37 -4.64
C GLN A 204 -7.17 -9.44 -4.23
N VAL A 205 -7.84 -10.55 -4.56
CA VAL A 205 -9.24 -10.77 -4.15
C VAL A 205 -9.37 -10.84 -2.63
N SER A 206 -8.51 -11.63 -1.96
CA SER A 206 -8.51 -11.74 -0.49
C SER A 206 -8.25 -10.40 0.21
N ARG A 207 -7.40 -9.54 -0.36
CA ARG A 207 -7.17 -8.17 0.11
C ARG A 207 -8.44 -7.31 0.07
N TYR A 208 -9.19 -7.35 -1.02
CA TYR A 208 -10.45 -6.62 -1.14
C TYR A 208 -11.51 -7.15 -0.17
N LEU A 209 -11.58 -8.47 0.02
CA LEU A 209 -12.48 -9.08 1.00
C LEU A 209 -12.16 -8.66 2.43
N ALA A 210 -10.88 -8.60 2.81
CA ALA A 210 -10.48 -8.14 4.14
C ALA A 210 -10.90 -6.67 4.41
N ILE A 211 -10.67 -5.78 3.42
CA ILE A 211 -11.12 -4.39 3.50
C ILE A 211 -12.65 -4.32 3.56
N GLY A 212 -13.33 -5.04 2.67
CA GLY A 212 -14.79 -5.07 2.59
C GLY A 212 -15.45 -5.58 3.87
N ALA A 213 -14.89 -6.62 4.50
CA ALA A 213 -15.36 -7.13 5.77
C ALA A 213 -15.27 -6.05 6.86
N ALA A 214 -14.16 -5.31 6.96
CA ALA A 214 -14.02 -4.24 7.93
C ALA A 214 -14.99 -3.07 7.67
N MET A 215 -15.23 -2.72 6.41
CA MET A 215 -16.26 -1.73 6.04
C MET A 215 -17.66 -2.19 6.44
N MET A 216 -18.01 -3.44 6.16
CA MET A 216 -19.30 -4.02 6.55
C MET A 216 -19.49 -4.03 8.06
N ILE A 217 -18.44 -4.34 8.83
CA ILE A 217 -18.49 -4.28 10.28
C ILE A 217 -18.83 -2.86 10.75
N ALA A 218 -18.17 -1.84 10.19
CA ALA A 218 -18.46 -0.45 10.54
C ALA A 218 -19.88 -0.03 10.13
N LEU A 219 -20.31 -0.37 8.92
CA LEU A 219 -21.63 0.00 8.40
C LEU A 219 -22.79 -0.66 9.16
N LEU A 220 -22.63 -1.92 9.57
CA LEU A 220 -23.71 -2.71 10.19
C LEU A 220 -23.73 -2.60 11.71
N PHE A 221 -22.57 -2.51 12.37
CA PHE A 221 -22.45 -2.65 13.82
C PHE A 221 -21.96 -1.38 14.53
N LYS A 222 -21.44 -0.38 13.82
CA LYS A 222 -21.02 0.90 14.38
C LYS A 222 -21.92 2.01 13.85
N LYS A 223 -23.05 2.26 14.53
CA LYS A 223 -23.90 3.43 14.29
C LYS A 223 -23.35 4.65 15.03
#